data_AF-A0A6B3FB87-F1
#
_entry.id   AF-A0A6B3FB87-F1
#
_cell.length_a   1.000
_cell.length_b   1.000
_cell.length_c   1.000
_cell.angle_alpha   90.00
_cell.angle_beta   90.00
_cell.angle_gamma   90.00
#
_symmetry.space_group_name_H-M   'P 1'
#
loop_
_entity.id
_entity.type
_entity.pdbx_description
1 polymer ?
#
loop_
_entity_poly.entity_id
_entity_poly.type
_entity_poly.pdbx_seq_one_letter_code
_entity_poly.pdbx_strand_id
1 'polypeptide(L)'
;ENFLRMTFSVPAQDYELDPVVVSALDKLLILHADHEQNCSTSTVRLVGSSQANMFASISAGINALWGPLHGGANQSVLEMLEGIQANG
;
A
#
# COMPACT_ATOMS: atom_id res chain seq x y z
N GLU A 1 6.74 13.26 -3.63
CA GLU A 1 7.53 13.54 -4.86
C GLU A 1 8.47 12.41 -5.27
N ASN A 2 9.45 12.02 -4.44
CA ASN A 2 10.46 11.03 -4.84
C ASN A 2 9.87 9.67 -5.24
N PHE A 3 8.87 9.18 -4.50
CA PHE A 3 8.17 7.94 -4.85
C PHE A 3 7.61 7.98 -6.27
N LEU A 4 6.88 9.04 -6.64
CA LEU A 4 6.33 9.21 -7.99
C LEU A 4 7.41 9.24 -9.07
N ARG A 5 8.56 9.89 -8.80
CA ARG A 5 9.70 9.87 -9.73
C ARG A 5 10.21 8.44 -9.92
N MET A 6 10.51 7.73 -8.84
CA MET A 6 11.02 6.35 -8.91
C MET A 6 10.03 5.38 -9.57
N THR A 7 8.72 5.65 -9.47
CA THR A 7 7.69 4.79 -10.07
C THR A 7 7.45 5.07 -11.55
N PHE A 8 7.47 6.35 -11.98
CA PHE A 8 6.95 6.75 -13.30
C PHE A 8 7.95 7.48 -14.19
N SER A 9 9.08 7.97 -13.67
CA SER A 9 10.08 8.61 -14.53
C SER A 9 10.79 7.58 -15.41
N VAL A 10 11.17 8.01 -16.61
CA VAL A 10 11.97 7.20 -17.54
C VAL A 10 13.19 8.00 -17.98
N PRO A 11 14.34 7.37 -18.30
CA PRO A 11 15.56 8.11 -18.65
C PRO A 11 15.46 8.94 -19.93
N ALA A 12 14.48 8.65 -20.79
CA ALA A 12 14.34 9.26 -22.12
C ALA A 12 13.74 10.67 -22.09
N GLN A 13 13.18 11.12 -20.96
CA GLN A 13 12.54 12.43 -20.85
C GLN A 13 12.56 12.95 -19.42
N ASP A 14 12.52 14.27 -19.29
CA ASP A 14 12.30 14.89 -17.98
C ASP A 14 10.91 14.57 -17.45
N TYR A 15 10.84 14.26 -16.15
CA TYR A 15 9.58 13.93 -15.49
C TYR A 15 9.08 15.12 -14.68
N GLU A 16 8.05 15.76 -15.20
CA GLU A 16 7.32 16.84 -14.52
C GLU A 16 6.28 16.25 -13.56
N LEU A 17 6.31 16.72 -12.30
CA LEU A 17 5.38 16.28 -11.28
C LEU A 17 4.16 17.20 -11.27
N ASP A 18 2.96 16.63 -11.43
CA ASP A 18 1.72 17.35 -11.19
C ASP A 18 1.54 17.62 -9.68
N PRO A 19 1.46 18.90 -9.24
CA PRO A 19 1.26 19.25 -7.83
C PRO A 19 0.01 18.62 -7.21
N VAL A 20 -1.06 18.40 -7.99
CA VAL A 20 -2.28 17.76 -7.52
C VAL A 20 -2.02 16.30 -7.19
N VAL A 21 -1.33 15.58 -8.07
CA VAL A 21 -0.97 14.16 -7.87
C VAL A 21 -0.01 14.00 -6.69
N VAL A 22 0.97 14.90 -6.56
CA VAL A 22 1.87 14.92 -5.39
C VAL A 22 1.07 15.07 -4.09
N SER A 23 0.17 16.05 -4.03
CA SER A 23 -0.65 16.30 -2.85
C SER A 23 -1.64 15.16 -2.56
N ALA A 24 -2.18 14.51 -3.59
CA ALA A 24 -3.08 13.37 -3.42
C ALA A 24 -2.35 12.17 -2.83
N LEU A 25 -1.17 11.81 -3.37
CA LEU A 25 -0.38 10.70 -2.86
C LEU A 25 0.09 10.94 -1.43
N ASP A 26 0.54 12.16 -1.10
CA ASP A 26 0.97 12.50 0.26
C ASP A 26 -0.15 12.25 1.28
N LYS A 27 -1.38 12.71 0.97
CA LYS A 27 -2.56 12.43 1.80
C LYS A 27 -2.87 10.94 1.90
N LEU A 28 -2.76 10.18 0.80
CA LEU A 28 -3.01 8.73 0.83
C LEU A 28 -2.02 8.00 1.75
N LEU A 29 -0.74 8.38 1.71
CA LEU A 29 0.29 7.83 2.60
C LEU A 29 0.00 8.17 4.06
N ILE A 30 -0.41 9.41 4.35
CA ILE A 30 -0.82 9.83 5.70
C ILE A 30 -2.03 9.02 6.18
N LEU A 31 -3.06 8.86 5.35
CA LEU A 31 -4.28 8.13 5.70
C LEU A 31 -4.06 6.64 5.96
N HIS A 32 -3.06 6.02 5.32
CA HIS A 32 -2.73 4.60 5.50
C HIS A 32 -1.55 4.38 6.46
N ALA A 33 -1.05 5.43 7.12
CA ALA A 33 0.18 5.35 7.92
C ALA A 33 0.05 4.41 9.12
N ASP A 34 -1.10 4.41 9.80
CA ASP A 34 -1.40 3.49 10.89
C ASP A 34 -2.91 3.26 10.99
N HIS A 35 -3.28 2.07 11.45
CA HIS A 35 -4.66 1.71 11.74
C HIS A 35 -4.72 0.79 12.96
N GLU A 36 -4.00 1.17 14.01
CA GLU A 36 -4.00 0.58 15.34
C GLU A 36 -3.71 -0.95 15.34
N GLN A 37 -4.51 -1.76 16.05
CA GLN A 37 -4.30 -3.20 16.23
C GLN A 37 -4.94 -4.04 15.11
N ASN A 38 -4.77 -3.63 13.86
CA ASN A 38 -5.22 -4.42 12.71
C ASN A 38 -4.42 -5.74 12.55
N CYS A 39 -4.87 -6.59 11.62
CA CYS A 39 -4.29 -7.91 11.37
C CYS A 39 -2.78 -7.87 11.06
N SER A 40 -2.33 -6.98 10.17
CA SER A 40 -0.91 -6.87 9.81
C SER A 40 -0.06 -6.34 10.97
N THR A 41 -0.51 -5.30 11.67
CA THR A 41 0.21 -4.76 12.84
C THR A 41 0.33 -5.80 13.95
N SER A 42 -0.75 -6.53 14.25
CA SER A 42 -0.75 -7.61 15.24
C SER A 42 0.21 -8.74 14.86
N THR A 43 0.31 -9.07 13.56
CA THR A 43 1.26 -10.06 13.04
C THR A 43 2.70 -9.61 13.25
N VAL A 44 3.03 -8.35 12.93
CA VAL A 44 4.37 -7.77 13.19
C VAL A 44 4.72 -7.89 14.68
N ARG A 45 3.78 -7.55 15.57
CA ARG A 45 3.98 -7.62 17.03
C ARG A 45 4.22 -9.06 17.50
N LEU A 46 3.43 -10.02 17.01
CA LEU A 46 3.54 -11.42 17.40
C LEU A 46 4.84 -12.07 16.90
N VAL A 47 5.26 -11.78 15.67
CA VAL A 47 6.55 -12.27 15.15
C VAL A 47 7.70 -11.62 15.92
N GLY A 48 7.63 -10.29 16.13
CA GLY A 48 8.64 -9.55 16.89
C GLY A 48 8.78 -10.00 18.34
N SER A 49 7.73 -10.54 18.99
CA SER A 49 7.83 -11.02 20.38
C SER A 49 8.73 -12.23 20.56
N SER A 50 9.04 -12.94 19.47
CA SER A 50 10.05 -14.03 19.45
C SER A 50 11.50 -13.52 19.34
N GLN A 51 11.71 -12.20 19.34
CA GLN A 51 12.97 -11.53 19.02
C GLN A 51 13.43 -11.77 17.57
N ALA A 52 12.47 -12.01 16.66
CA ALA A 52 12.75 -12.01 15.23
C ALA A 52 13.32 -10.66 14.78
N ASN A 53 14.21 -10.68 13.79
CA ASN A 53 14.77 -9.44 13.26
C ASN A 53 13.67 -8.52 12.66
N MET A 54 13.97 -7.23 12.59
CA MET A 54 13.01 -6.21 12.14
C MET A 54 12.49 -6.48 10.72
N PHE A 55 13.36 -6.85 9.79
CA PHE A 55 12.98 -7.12 8.40
C PHE A 55 12.04 -8.33 8.28
N ALA A 56 12.29 -9.39 9.06
CA ALA A 56 11.43 -10.56 9.12
C ALA A 56 10.05 -10.22 9.71
N SER A 57 10.01 -9.39 10.75
CA SER A 57 8.76 -8.94 11.37
C SER A 57 7.92 -8.10 10.40
N ILE A 58 8.55 -7.16 9.67
CA ILE A 58 7.86 -6.36 8.64
C ILE A 58 7.39 -7.22 7.46
N SER A 59 8.22 -8.18 7.01
CA SER A 59 7.83 -9.12 5.95
C SER A 59 6.58 -9.92 6.33
N ALA A 60 6.49 -10.37 7.58
CA ALA A 60 5.28 -11.03 8.07
C ALA A 60 4.05 -10.11 8.06
N GLY A 61 4.22 -8.83 8.42
CA GLY A 61 3.17 -7.82 8.31
C GLY A 61 2.67 -7.61 6.88
N ILE A 62 3.58 -7.55 5.91
CA ILE A 62 3.25 -7.44 4.47
C ILE A 62 2.45 -8.66 4.01
N ASN A 63 2.86 -9.87 4.40
CA ASN A 63 2.15 -11.10 4.07
C ASN A 63 0.72 -11.12 4.63
N ALA A 64 0.52 -10.65 5.87
CA ALA A 64 -0.79 -10.50 6.46
C ALA A 64 -1.64 -9.41 5.76
N LEU A 65 -1.00 -8.31 5.34
CA LEU A 65 -1.66 -7.21 4.62
C LEU A 65 -2.18 -7.63 3.26
N TRP A 66 -1.49 -8.53 2.55
CA TRP A 66 -1.86 -8.92 1.19
C TRP A 66 -3.15 -9.76 1.08
N GLY A 67 -3.71 -10.23 2.19
CA GLY A 67 -4.98 -10.97 2.18
C GLY A 67 -6.17 -10.16 1.62
N PRO A 68 -7.13 -10.80 0.93
CA PRO A 68 -8.27 -10.11 0.30
C PRO A 68 -9.19 -9.40 1.31
N LEU A 69 -9.26 -9.92 2.55
CA LEU A 69 -10.06 -9.33 3.64
C LEU A 69 -9.31 -8.25 4.43
N HIS A 70 -8.09 -7.89 4.02
CA HIS A 70 -7.31 -6.82 4.64
C HIS A 70 -6.86 -5.81 3.57
N GLY A 71 -5.58 -5.75 3.22
CA GLY A 71 -5.08 -4.78 2.23
C GLY A 71 -5.53 -5.05 0.80
N GLY A 72 -5.94 -6.28 0.47
CA GLY A 72 -6.49 -6.62 -0.84
C GLY A 72 -7.92 -6.09 -1.10
N ALA A 73 -8.57 -5.51 -0.08
CA ALA A 73 -9.94 -5.03 -0.21
C ALA A 73 -10.09 -3.91 -1.25
N ASN A 74 -9.11 -3.00 -1.34
CA ASN A 74 -9.13 -1.89 -2.32
C ASN A 74 -9.15 -2.42 -3.76
N GLN A 75 -8.32 -3.44 -4.05
CA GLN A 75 -8.31 -4.10 -5.36
C GLN A 75 -9.65 -4.80 -5.63
N SER A 76 -10.19 -5.52 -4.64
CA SER A 76 -11.46 -6.23 -4.77
C SER A 76 -12.63 -5.29 -5.11
N VAL A 77 -12.64 -4.07 -4.55
CA VAL A 77 -13.63 -3.04 -4.87
C VAL A 77 -13.48 -2.56 -6.31
N LEU A 78 -12.26 -2.33 -6.79
CA LEU A 78 -12.03 -1.92 -8.17
C LEU A 78 -12.45 -3.02 -9.16
N GLU A 79 -12.07 -4.27 -8.92
CA GLU A 79 -12.45 -5.42 -9.75
C GLU A 79 -13.98 -5.56 -9.87
N MET A 80 -14.70 -5.36 -8.76
CA MET A 80 -16.17 -5.36 -8.77
C MET A 80 -16.72 -4.23 -9.66
N LEU A 81 -16.21 -3.00 -9.53
CA LEU A 81 -16.69 -1.85 -10.30
C LEU A 81 -16.36 -1.98 -11.78
N GLU A 82 -15.17 -2.45 -12.12
CA GLU A 82 -14.75 -2.75 -13.50
C GLU A 82 -15.63 -3.86 -14.10
N GLY A 83 -15.96 -4.89 -13.32
CA GLY A 83 -16.87 -5.97 -13.74
C GLY A 83 -18.27 -5.47 -14.06
N ILE A 84 -18.82 -4.54 -13.26
CA ILE A 84 -20.10 -3.88 -13.52
C ILE A 84 -20.01 -3.03 -14.79
N GLN A 85 -18.95 -2.24 -14.97
CA GLN A 85 -18.79 -1.41 -16.17
C GLN A 85 -18.71 -2.25 -17.45
N ALA A 86 -18.05 -3.41 -17.41
CA ALA A 86 -17.85 -4.25 -18.58
C ALA A 86 -19.09 -5.08 -18.97
N ASN A 87 -19.97 -5.41 -18.01
CA ASN A 87 -21.05 -6.38 -18.20
C ASN A 87 -22.45 -5.90 -17.79
N GLY A 88 -22.57 -4.70 -17.21
CA GLY A 88 -23.84 -4.07 -16.84
C GLY A 88 -24.37 -3.16 -17.93
#